data_AF-A0A0F5VI86-F1
#
_entry.id   AF-A0A0F5VI86-F1
#
_cell.length_a   1.000
_cell.length_b   1.000
_cell.length_c   1.000
_cell.angle_alpha   90.00
_cell.angle_beta   90.00
_cell.angle_gamma   90.00
#
_symmetry.space_group_name_H-M   'P 1'
#
loop_
_entity.id
_entity.type
_entity.pdbx_description
1 polymer ?
#
loop_
_entity_poly.entity_id
_entity_poly.type
_entity_poly.pdbx_seq_one_letter_code
_entity_poly.pdbx_strand_id
1 'polypeptide(L)' 'LLVGGGLTLDHVPGLLVAGFDAFHIGGAARPGGWERPVSAQAVAQWRRAVDAESAQAGQGGL' A
#
# COMPACT_ATOMS: atom_id res chain seq x y z
N LEU A 1 -3.06 8.98 10.07
CA LEU A 1 -1.74 9.49 9.62
C LEU A 1 -1.47 8.90 8.24
N LEU A 2 -0.95 9.68 7.28
CA LEU A 2 -0.61 9.18 5.94
C LEU A 2 0.89 8.87 5.87
N VAL A 3 1.25 7.60 5.71
CA VAL A 3 2.66 7.18 5.56
C VAL A 3 3.07 7.15 4.09
N GLY A 4 4.28 7.60 3.77
CA GLY A 4 4.77 7.72 2.40
C GLY A 4 6.27 7.96 2.32
N GLY A 5 6.81 8.03 1.10
CA GLY A 5 8.23 8.27 0.84
C GLY A 5 9.03 6.99 0.64
N GLY A 6 9.02 6.43 -0.58
CA GLY A 6 9.80 5.24 -0.93
C GLY A 6 9.25 3.92 -0.41
N LEU A 7 7.97 3.86 -0.03
CA LEU A 7 7.33 2.62 0.40
C LEU A 7 7.34 1.56 -0.71
N THR A 8 7.52 0.30 -0.30
CA THR A 8 7.32 -0.89 -1.10
C THR A 8 6.10 -1.67 -0.57
N LEU A 9 5.65 -2.68 -1.32
CA LEU A 9 4.55 -3.54 -0.88
C LEU A 9 4.89 -4.32 0.40
N ASP A 10 6.14 -4.71 0.60
CA ASP A 10 6.59 -5.44 1.80
C ASP A 10 6.42 -4.65 3.11
N HIS A 11 6.32 -3.32 3.04
CA HIS A 11 6.08 -2.51 4.24
C HIS A 11 4.61 -2.52 4.68
N VAL A 12 3.67 -2.88 3.80
CA VAL A 12 2.22 -2.75 4.05
C VAL A 12 1.76 -3.59 5.26
N PRO A 13 2.11 -4.88 5.39
CA PRO A 13 1.67 -5.69 6.53
C PRO A 13 2.09 -5.10 7.88
N GLY A 14 3.37 -4.75 8.02
CA GLY A 14 3.91 -4.21 9.27
C GLY A 14 3.29 -2.86 9.66
N LEU A 15 2.99 -2.01 8.68
CA LEU A 15 2.38 -0.71 8.91
C LEU A 15 0.90 -0.83 9.31
N LEU A 16 0.16 -1.77 8.74
CA LEU A 16 -1.23 -2.05 9.15
C LEU A 16 -1.29 -2.58 10.58
N VAL A 17 -0.40 -3.51 10.94
CA VAL A 17 -0.28 -4.02 12.32
C VAL A 17 0.06 -2.90 13.31
N ALA A 18 0.85 -1.92 12.89
CA ALA A 18 1.16 -0.73 13.69
C ALA A 18 0.01 0.29 13.78
N GLY A 19 -1.14 0.02 13.16
CA GLY A 19 -2.34 0.86 13.20
C GLY A 19 -2.38 1.96 12.13
N PHE A 20 -1.52 1.90 11.11
CA PHE A 20 -1.59 2.82 9.98
C PHE A 20 -2.50 2.28 8.88
N ASP A 21 -3.50 3.06 8.49
CA ASP A 21 -4.53 2.68 7.51
C ASP A 21 -4.47 3.48 6.20
N ALA A 22 -3.59 4.47 6.10
CA ALA A 22 -3.48 5.37 4.95
C ALA A 22 -2.05 5.45 4.40
N PHE A 23 -1.91 5.26 3.07
CA PHE A 23 -0.62 5.17 2.36
C PHE A 23 -0.53 6.14 1.16
N HIS A 24 0.64 6.75 0.96
CA HIS A 24 0.97 7.56 -0.22
C HIS A 24 2.01 6.87 -1.12
N ILE A 25 1.67 6.67 -2.40
CA ILE A 25 2.42 5.80 -3.33
C ILE A 25 2.88 6.51 -4.62
N GLY A 26 3.51 7.68 -4.52
CA GLY A 26 3.91 8.49 -5.69
C GLY A 26 4.69 7.72 -6.78
N GLY A 27 5.95 7.35 -6.50
CA GLY A 27 6.80 6.62 -7.46
C GLY A 27 6.30 5.20 -7.74
N ALA A 28 5.77 4.51 -6.74
CA ALA A 28 5.26 3.15 -6.90
C ALA A 28 4.02 3.07 -7.81
N ALA A 29 3.22 4.14 -7.90
CA ALA A 29 2.14 4.25 -8.87
C ALA A 29 2.62 4.54 -10.31
N ARG A 30 3.91 4.85 -10.50
CA ARG A 30 4.55 5.20 -11.78
C ARG A 30 5.81 4.37 -12.02
N PRO A 31 5.68 3.06 -12.28
CA PRO A 31 6.84 2.18 -12.52
C PRO A 31 7.66 2.59 -13.75
N GLY A 32 7.06 3.30 -14.71
CA GLY A 32 7.75 3.84 -15.88
C GLY A 32 8.40 5.21 -15.68
N GLY A 33 8.43 5.73 -14.44
CA GLY A 33 8.97 7.06 -14.13
C GLY A 33 7.93 8.20 -14.18
N TRP A 34 8.33 9.38 -13.73
CA TRP A 34 7.45 10.54 -13.54
C TRP A 34 6.87 11.13 -14.82
N GLU A 35 7.53 10.89 -15.95
CA GLU A 35 7.06 11.31 -17.28
C GLU A 35 5.92 10.44 -17.81
N ARG A 36 5.65 9.29 -17.16
CA ARG A 36 4.59 8.37 -17.55
C ARG A 36 3.34 8.59 -16.69
N PRO A 37 2.13 8.32 -17.24
CA PRO A 37 0.90 8.37 -16.45
C PRO A 37 0.95 7.38 -15.29
N VAL A 38 0.08 7.60 -14.31
CA VAL A 38 -0.15 6.64 -13.24
C VAL A 38 -0.61 5.30 -13.84
N SER A 39 -0.01 4.21 -13.40
CA SER A 39 -0.42 2.86 -13.77
C SER A 39 -1.59 2.41 -12.90
N ALA A 40 -2.78 2.24 -13.51
CA ALA A 40 -3.94 1.70 -12.81
C ALA A 40 -3.67 0.29 -12.26
N GLN A 41 -2.88 -0.52 -12.99
CA GLN A 41 -2.45 -1.84 -12.54
C GLN A 41 -1.59 -1.75 -11.27
N ALA A 42 -0.66 -0.78 -11.21
CA ALA A 42 0.14 -0.54 -10.03
C ALA A 42 -0.71 -0.01 -8.87
N VAL A 43 -1.72 0.83 -9.10
CA VAL A 43 -2.61 1.21 -7.99
C VAL A 43 -3.41 0.00 -7.49
N ALA A 44 -3.88 -0.87 -8.39
CA ALA A 44 -4.64 -2.06 -8.04
C ALA A 44 -3.82 -3.08 -7.23
N GLN A 45 -2.53 -3.29 -7.53
CA GLN A 45 -1.70 -4.20 -6.70
C GLN A 45 -1.56 -3.68 -5.27
N TRP A 46 -1.41 -2.37 -5.10
CA TRP A 46 -1.31 -1.74 -3.78
C TRP A 46 -2.62 -1.83 -3.01
N ARG A 47 -3.75 -1.59 -3.68
CA ARG A 47 -5.07 -1.77 -3.07
C ARG A 47 -5.27 -3.19 -2.56
N ARG A 48 -4.96 -4.21 -3.38
CA ARG A 48 -5.06 -5.61 -2.96
C ARG A 48 -4.20 -5.95 -1.75
N ALA A 49 -2.99 -5.41 -1.66
CA ALA A 49 -2.12 -5.63 -0.51
C ALA A 49 -2.73 -5.04 0.77
N VAL A 50 -3.25 -3.81 0.70
CA VAL A 50 -3.91 -3.18 1.85
C VAL A 50 -5.16 -3.96 2.27
N ASP A 51 -5.98 -4.37 1.30
CA ASP A 51 -7.24 -5.06 1.58
C ASP A 51 -7.01 -6.48 2.15
N ALA A 52 -6.04 -7.23 1.62
CA ALA A 52 -5.72 -8.59 2.08
C ALA A 52 -5.27 -8.60 3.55
N GLU A 53 -4.36 -7.69 3.91
CA GLU A 53 -3.81 -7.59 5.25
C GLU A 53 -4.83 -7.01 6.24
N SER A 54 -5.66 -6.06 5.80
CA SER A 54 -6.77 -5.53 6.62
C SER A 54 -7.80 -6.62 6.94
N ALA A 55 -8.09 -7.51 5.97
CA ALA A 55 -8.95 -8.66 6.21
C ALA A 55 -8.33 -9.65 7.19
N GLN A 56 -7.02 -9.89 7.13
CA GLN A 56 -6.31 -10.79 8.05
C GLN A 56 -6.21 -10.23 9.48
N ALA A 57 -5.98 -8.92 9.63
CA ALA A 57 -5.97 -8.26 10.94
C ALA A 57 -7.31 -8.40 11.68
N GLY A 58 -8.43 -8.40 10.96
CA GLY A 58 -9.76 -8.64 11.53
C GLY A 58 -10.04 -10.11 11.93
N GLN A 59 -9.22 -11.06 11.47
CA GLN A 59 -9.39 -12.50 11.75
C GLN A 59 -8.50 -12.99 12.91
N GLY A 60 -7.49 -12.22 13.32
CA GLY A 60 -6.54 -12.58 14.39
C GLY A 60 -6.87 -12.06 15.79
N GLY A 61 -8.01 -11.39 15.97
CA GLY A 61 -8.46 -10.88 17.27
C GLY A 61 -9.47 -11.82 17.96
N LEU A 62 -8.97 -12.81 18.69
CA LEU A 62 -9.68 -13.60 19.70
C LEU A 62 -8.79 -13.79 20.92
#